data_AF-A0A1N7BEQ2-F1
#
_entry.id   AF-A0A1N7BEQ2-F1
#
_cell.length_a   1.000
_cell.length_b   1.000
_cell.length_c   1.000
_cell.angle_alpha   90.00
_cell.angle_beta   90.00
_cell.angle_gamma   90.00
#
_symmetry.space_group_name_H-M   'P 1'
#
loop_
_entity.id
_entity.type
_entity.pdbx_description
1 polymer ?
#
loop_
_entity_poly.entity_id
_entity_poly.type
_entity_poly.pdbx_seq_one_letter_code
_entity_poly.pdbx_strand_id
1 'polypeptide(L)' 'MDQFVAVRKDDKGNLTEFKTQSGQILNYEEAMKRVASGEIEHVTTFIGKDGDTYIRSVPDHDKTNNLDSLPTF' A
#
# COMPACT_ATOMS: atom_id res chain seq x y z
N MET A 1 6.27 8.66 10.34
CA MET A 1 6.26 8.47 8.87
C MET A 1 4.82 8.72 8.40
N ASP A 2 4.49 8.55 7.12
CA ASP A 2 3.09 8.65 6.66
C ASP A 2 2.44 7.25 6.68
N GLN A 3 1.14 7.13 6.45
CA GLN A 3 0.46 5.83 6.35
C GLN A 3 -0.64 5.85 5.30
N PHE A 4 -0.98 4.70 4.76
CA PHE A 4 -2.14 4.57 3.87
C PHE A 4 -3.43 4.46 4.68
N VAL A 5 -4.43 5.26 4.32
CA VAL A 5 -5.73 5.31 5.01
C VAL A 5 -6.89 4.89 4.12
N ALA A 6 -6.68 4.83 2.79
CA ALA A 6 -7.64 4.31 1.83
C ALA A 6 -6.90 3.86 0.55
N VAL A 7 -7.52 2.98 -0.23
CA VAL A 7 -6.96 2.45 -1.48
C VAL A 7 -7.97 2.50 -2.62
N ARG A 8 -7.51 2.51 -3.87
CA ARG A 8 -8.35 2.18 -5.02
C ARG A 8 -7.96 0.82 -5.57
N LYS A 9 -8.95 0.06 -6.04
CA LYS A 9 -8.76 -1.25 -6.66
C LYS A 9 -9.35 -1.26 -8.07
N ASP A 10 -8.75 -2.02 -8.98
CA ASP A 10 -9.34 -2.32 -10.29
C ASP A 10 -10.48 -3.35 -10.17
N ASP A 11 -11.14 -3.66 -11.29
CA ASP A 11 -12.25 -4.63 -11.36
C ASP A 11 -11.86 -6.05 -10.92
N LYS A 12 -10.56 -6.35 -10.80
CA LYS A 12 -10.01 -7.64 -10.36
C LYS A 12 -9.58 -7.60 -8.90
N GLY A 13 -9.71 -6.46 -8.22
CA GLY A 13 -9.31 -6.27 -6.83
C GLY A 13 -7.83 -5.91 -6.63
N ASN A 14 -7.08 -5.60 -7.70
CA ASN A 14 -5.68 -5.19 -7.59
C ASN A 14 -5.59 -3.73 -7.16
N LEU A 15 -4.65 -3.40 -6.28
CA LEU A 15 -4.40 -2.04 -5.82
C LEU A 15 -3.86 -1.18 -6.97
N THR A 16 -4.46 0.00 -7.19
CA THR A 16 -4.07 0.94 -8.26
C THR A 16 -3.60 2.29 -7.71
N GLU A 17 -4.24 2.78 -6.64
CA GLU A 17 -3.94 4.06 -6.02
C GLU A 17 -4.02 3.97 -4.49
N PHE A 18 -3.30 4.83 -3.81
CA PHE A 18 -3.16 4.85 -2.35
C PHE A 18 -3.36 6.27 -1.85
N LYS A 19 -4.26 6.44 -0.88
CA LYS A 19 -4.45 7.71 -0.18
C LYS A 19 -3.66 7.69 1.12
N THR A 20 -2.79 8.67 1.30
CA THR A 20 -2.02 8.83 2.54
C THR A 20 -2.80 9.60 3.60
N GLN A 21 -2.40 9.48 4.87
CA GLN A 21 -2.99 10.24 5.97
C GLN A 21 -2.77 11.75 5.79
N SER A 22 -1.67 12.16 5.17
CA SER A 22 -1.42 13.56 4.79
C SER A 22 -2.33 14.09 3.66
N GLY A 23 -3.14 13.23 3.05
CA GLY A 23 -4.10 13.59 2.01
C GLY A 23 -3.58 13.49 0.58
N GLN A 24 -2.36 12.99 0.38
CA GLN A 24 -1.82 12.72 -0.95
C GLN A 24 -2.48 11.48 -1.56
N ILE A 25 -2.64 11.49 -2.89
CA ILE A 25 -3.02 10.31 -3.66
C ILE A 25 -1.81 9.92 -4.49
N LEU A 26 -1.37 8.69 -4.33
CA LEU A 26 -0.22 8.13 -5.02
C LEU A 26 -0.71 7.03 -5.97
N ASN A 27 -0.20 7.02 -7.19
CA ASN A 27 -0.33 5.83 -8.03
C ASN A 27 0.56 4.68 -7.49
N TYR A 28 0.41 3.49 -8.04
CA TYR A 28 1.15 2.31 -7.58
C TYR A 28 2.67 2.46 -7.64
N GLU A 29 3.22 3.10 -8.68
CA GLU A 29 4.67 3.29 -8.82
C GLU A 29 5.22 4.28 -7.78
N GLU A 30 4.52 5.38 -7.55
CA GLU A 30 4.85 6.36 -6.52
C GLU A 30 4.77 5.76 -5.11
N ALA A 31 3.71 5.01 -4.83
CA ALA A 31 3.55 4.29 -3.58
C ALA A 31 4.70 3.31 -3.36
N MET A 32 5.09 2.55 -4.39
CA MET A 32 6.20 1.59 -4.30
C MET A 32 7.52 2.28 -3.92
N LYS A 33 7.82 3.42 -4.53
CA LYS A 33 9.04 4.20 -4.21
C LYS A 33 9.05 4.64 -2.74
N ARG A 34 7.93 5.13 -2.22
CA ARG A 34 7.81 5.59 -0.83
C ARG A 34 7.83 4.47 0.19
N VAL A 35 7.23 3.33 -0.14
CA VAL A 35 7.32 2.13 0.70
C VAL A 35 8.75 1.60 0.73
N ALA A 36 9.42 1.56 -0.42
CA ALA A 36 10.82 1.11 -0.52
C ALA A 36 11.80 2.05 0.21
N SER A 37 11.51 3.35 0.28
CA SER A 37 12.30 4.32 1.06
C SER A 37 12.00 4.32 2.57
N GLY A 38 11.00 3.53 3.01
CA GLY A 38 10.59 3.47 4.41
C GLY A 38 9.78 4.68 4.88
N GLU A 39 9.19 5.44 3.96
CA GLU A 39 8.38 6.63 4.30
C GLU A 39 6.95 6.31 4.73
N ILE A 40 6.48 5.09 4.48
CA ILE A 40 5.12 4.64 4.79
C ILE A 40 5.15 3.54 5.85
N GLU A 41 4.39 3.72 6.93
CA GLU A 41 4.28 2.77 8.03
C GLU A 41 3.38 1.58 7.67
N HIS A 42 3.55 0.47 8.40
CA HIS A 42 2.71 -0.74 8.32
C HIS A 42 2.72 -1.51 6.99
N VAL A 43 3.53 -1.07 6.03
CA VAL A 43 3.71 -1.72 4.73
C VAL A 43 5.18 -1.91 4.40
N THR A 44 5.46 -2.87 3.52
CA THR A 44 6.80 -3.16 3.03
C THR A 44 6.74 -3.64 1.59
N THR A 45 7.87 -3.60 0.89
CA THR A 45 8.01 -4.25 -0.42
C THR A 45 8.40 -5.72 -0.27
N PHE A 46 8.01 -6.55 -1.24
CA PHE A 46 8.47 -7.94 -1.33
C PHE A 46 8.63 -8.36 -2.78
N ILE A 47 9.47 -9.36 -3.03
CA ILE A 47 9.67 -9.96 -4.35
C ILE A 47 8.67 -11.12 -4.50
N GLY A 48 7.84 -11.04 -5.53
CA GLY A 48 6.88 -12.06 -5.93
C GLY A 48 7.55 -13.31 -6.50
N LYS A 49 6.76 -14.35 -6.76
CA LYS A 49 7.27 -15.60 -7.35
C LYS A 49 7.71 -15.44 -8.81
N ASP A 50 7.19 -14.42 -9.48
CA ASP A 50 7.56 -13.97 -10.82
C ASP A 50 8.86 -13.14 -10.86
N GLY A 51 9.35 -12.71 -9.70
CA GLY A 51 10.55 -11.86 -9.58
C GLY A 51 10.25 -10.36 -9.54
N ASP A 52 8.99 -9.96 -9.68
CA ASP A 52 8.59 -8.55 -9.60
C ASP A 52 8.45 -8.08 -8.14
N THR A 53 8.51 -6.77 -7.94
CA THR A 53 8.39 -6.16 -6.60
C THR A 53 6.96 -5.66 -6.37
N TYR A 54 6.41 -5.97 -5.19
CA TYR A 54 5.05 -5.65 -4.80
C TYR A 54 4.99 -5.02 -3.41
N ILE A 55 3.91 -4.30 -3.13
CA ILE A 55 3.62 -3.73 -1.82
C ILE A 55 2.73 -4.72 -1.04
N ARG A 56 3.02 -4.93 0.25
CA ARG A 56 2.16 -5.68 1.17
C ARG A 56 2.12 -5.03 2.55
N SER A 57 1.07 -5.33 3.32
CA SER A 57 1.04 -5.03 4.75
C SER A 57 2.01 -5.90 5.54
N VAL A 58 2.55 -5.34 6.61
CA VAL A 58 3.33 -6.07 7.61
C VAL A 58 2.38 -6.98 8.40
N PRO A 59 2.75 -8.23 8.71
CA PRO A 59 1.91 -9.14 9.50
C PRO A 59 1.98 -8.81 11.00
N ASP A 60 1.52 -7.63 11.40
CA ASP A 60 1.57 -7.11 12.78
C ASP A 60 0.33 -7.49 13.63
N HIS A 61 -0.62 -8.22 13.05
CA HIS A 61 -1.93 -8.60 13.63
C HIS A 61 -2.89 -7.43 13.86
N ASP A 62 -2.57 -6.22 13.40
CA ASP A 62 -3.54 -5.14 13.28
C ASP A 62 -4.25 -5.25 11.93
N LYS A 63 -5.58 -5.14 11.92
CA LYS A 63 -6.37 -5.15 10.68
C LYS A 63 -6.67 -3.76 10.16
N THR A 64 -6.52 -2.75 10.99
CA THR A 64 -6.89 -1.37 10.65
C THR A 64 -5.93 -0.74 9.63
N ASN A 65 -4.71 -1.28 9.52
CA ASN A 65 -3.65 -0.85 8.61
C ASN A 65 -3.37 -1.87 7.48
N ASN A 66 -4.18 -2.94 7.37
CA ASN A 66 -4.04 -3.91 6.30
C ASN A 66 -4.59 -3.34 4.99
N LEU A 67 -3.78 -3.31 3.93
CA LEU A 67 -4.14 -2.77 2.62
C LEU A 67 -5.44 -3.37 2.07
N ASP A 68 -5.70 -4.65 2.35
CA ASP A 68 -6.94 -5.32 1.96
C ASP A 68 -8.16 -4.95 2.78
N SER A 69 -7.96 -4.43 3.99
CA SER A 69 -9.00 -3.97 4.91
C SER A 69 -9.25 -2.46 4.86
N LEU A 70 -8.39 -1.70 4.17
CA LEU A 70 -8.55 -0.26 4.01
C LEU A 70 -9.80 0.08 3.16
N PRO A 71 -10.51 1.17 3.49
CA PRO A 71 -11.66 1.62 2.71
C PRO A 71 -11.27 2.01 1.28
N THR A 72 -12.22 1.90 0.36
CA THR A 72 -12.06 2.34 -1.04
C THR A 72 -12.52 3.78 -1.24
N PHE A 73 -11.94 4.51 -2.21
CA PHE A 73 -12.29 5.89 -2.55
C PHE A 73 -12.36 6.19 -4.06
#